data_AF-A0A9Q4GYW1-F1
#
_entry.id   AF-A0A9Q4GYW1-F1
#
_cell.length_a   1.000
_cell.length_b   1.000
_cell.length_c   1.000
_cell.angle_alpha   90.00
_cell.angle_beta   90.00
_cell.angle_gamma   90.00
#
_symmetry.space_group_name_H-M   'P 1'
#
loop_
_entity.id
_entity.type
_entity.pdbx_description
1 polymer ?
#
loop_
_entity_poly.entity_id
_entity_poly.type
_entity_poly.pdbx_seq_one_letter_code
_entity_poly.pdbx_strand_id
1 'polypeptide(L)'
;MTEIQDAPTARYTWGGDESLFVEFDESMSLQANYLATTVAHGLTALHLEGILDVCPANASLLVRFDPDVLDAEHLKARTIELEQQARESTQHTVETRIIEVPVWYEDPFTAEVAQRFREGYHQDPSGTDLDYAAKVNGLDDAREFIRRHHESPWLVSMVGFVAGLP
;
A
#
# COMPACT_ATOMS: atom_id res chain seq x y z
N MET A 1 -17.49 8.49 8.66
CA MET A 1 -16.44 7.50 8.31
C MET A 1 -17.20 6.28 7.85
N THR A 2 -17.08 5.89 6.58
CA THR A 2 -17.78 4.73 6.04
C THR A 2 -17.32 3.47 6.78
N GLU A 3 -18.27 2.66 7.26
CA GLU A 3 -17.96 1.45 8.02
C GLU A 3 -17.30 0.41 7.09
N ILE A 4 -16.40 -0.42 7.61
CA ILE A 4 -15.75 -1.48 6.81
C ILE A 4 -16.78 -2.46 6.21
N GLN A 5 -17.96 -2.55 6.84
CA GLN A 5 -19.10 -3.33 6.36
C GLN A 5 -19.68 -2.82 5.03
N ASP A 6 -19.50 -1.53 4.71
CA ASP A 6 -19.97 -0.91 3.48
C ASP A 6 -18.92 -0.96 2.34
N ALA A 7 -17.70 -1.48 2.61
CA ALA A 7 -16.67 -1.61 1.59
C ALA A 7 -17.07 -2.65 0.52
N PRO A 8 -16.75 -2.42 -0.77
CA PRO A 8 -17.14 -3.30 -1.86
C PRO A 8 -16.69 -4.75 -1.64
N THR A 9 -17.40 -5.68 -2.27
CA THR A 9 -17.07 -7.11 -2.22
C THR A 9 -15.70 -7.35 -2.86
N ALA A 10 -14.81 -8.03 -2.14
CA ALA A 10 -13.48 -8.34 -2.67
C ALA A 10 -13.56 -9.27 -3.90
N ARG A 11 -12.66 -9.02 -4.86
CA ARG A 11 -12.50 -9.82 -6.07
C ARG A 11 -11.33 -10.79 -5.90
N TYR A 12 -11.60 -12.07 -6.13
CA TYR A 12 -10.63 -13.15 -6.02
C TYR A 12 -10.30 -13.69 -7.41
N THR A 13 -9.01 -13.64 -7.78
CA THR A 13 -8.53 -14.05 -9.10
C THR A 13 -7.24 -14.86 -9.01
N TRP A 14 -7.06 -15.82 -9.91
CA TRP A 14 -5.83 -16.60 -10.01
C TRP A 14 -4.77 -15.85 -10.80
N GLY A 15 -3.57 -15.75 -10.23
CA GLY A 15 -2.37 -15.21 -10.86
C GLY A 15 -1.47 -16.34 -11.34
N GLY A 16 -1.81 -16.95 -12.48
CA GLY A 16 -1.19 -18.21 -12.89
C GLY A 16 -1.58 -19.36 -11.96
N ASP A 17 -0.72 -20.38 -11.87
CA ASP A 17 -1.02 -21.64 -11.17
C ASP A 17 -0.61 -21.63 -9.68
N GLU A 18 0.20 -20.65 -9.26
CA GLU A 18 0.85 -20.60 -7.94
C GLU A 18 0.49 -19.35 -7.14
N SER A 19 -0.53 -18.58 -7.55
CA SER A 19 -0.87 -17.34 -6.84
C SER A 19 -2.35 -17.04 -6.80
N LEU A 20 -2.82 -16.62 -5.62
CA LEU A 20 -4.13 -16.00 -5.42
C LEU A 20 -3.94 -14.50 -5.30
N PHE A 21 -4.61 -13.73 -6.15
CA PHE A 21 -4.72 -12.28 -6.05
C PHE A 21 -6.11 -11.91 -5.53
N VAL A 22 -6.13 -11.10 -4.47
CA VAL A 22 -7.33 -10.58 -3.83
C VAL A 22 -7.31 -9.06 -3.92
N GLU A 23 -8.33 -8.48 -4.52
CA GLU A 23 -8.53 -7.03 -4.57
C GLU A 23 -9.71 -6.68 -3.67
N PHE A 24 -9.46 -5.93 -2.59
CA PHE A 24 -10.50 -5.57 -1.62
C PHE A 24 -11.30 -4.35 -2.06
N ASP A 25 -10.67 -3.43 -2.77
CA ASP A 25 -11.27 -2.20 -3.29
C ASP A 25 -10.43 -1.68 -4.48
N GLU A 26 -11.06 -1.02 -5.44
CA GLU A 26 -10.35 -0.29 -6.51
C GLU A 26 -9.75 1.02 -5.98
N SER A 27 -10.32 1.56 -4.91
CA SER A 27 -9.85 2.76 -4.24
C SER A 27 -8.76 2.43 -3.20
N MET A 28 -7.72 3.27 -3.13
CA MET A 28 -6.68 3.19 -2.09
C MET A 28 -7.18 3.80 -0.78
N SER A 29 -8.22 3.20 -0.20
CA SER A 29 -8.82 3.64 1.06
C SER A 29 -8.14 3.02 2.28
N LEU A 30 -8.23 3.69 3.44
CA LEU A 30 -7.72 3.17 4.70
C LEU A 30 -8.44 1.87 5.10
N GLN A 31 -9.74 1.75 4.77
CA GLN A 31 -10.52 0.55 5.00
C GLN A 31 -9.99 -0.64 4.18
N ALA A 32 -9.70 -0.42 2.90
CA ALA A 32 -9.12 -1.45 2.04
C ALA A 32 -7.73 -1.89 2.53
N ASN A 33 -6.90 -0.93 2.98
CA ASN A 33 -5.60 -1.23 3.55
C ASN A 33 -5.69 -2.03 4.86
N TYR A 34 -6.65 -1.70 5.71
CA TYR A 34 -6.93 -2.46 6.93
C TYR A 34 -7.33 -3.90 6.61
N LEU A 35 -8.21 -4.13 5.62
CA LEU A 35 -8.59 -5.46 5.18
C LEU A 35 -7.40 -6.24 4.65
N ALA A 36 -6.63 -5.66 3.72
CA ALA A 36 -5.45 -6.29 3.14
C ALA A 36 -4.42 -6.71 4.22
N THR A 37 -4.11 -5.81 5.14
CA THR A 37 -3.16 -6.06 6.22
C THR A 37 -3.68 -7.10 7.22
N THR A 38 -4.96 -7.02 7.60
CA THR A 38 -5.57 -7.94 8.56
C THR A 38 -5.64 -9.37 8.01
N VAL A 39 -6.07 -9.52 6.75
CA VAL A 39 -6.14 -10.83 6.09
C VAL A 39 -4.73 -11.41 5.89
N ALA A 40 -3.74 -10.59 5.50
CA ALA A 40 -2.36 -11.02 5.38
C ALA A 40 -1.78 -11.53 6.71
N HIS A 41 -2.00 -10.80 7.82
CA HIS A 41 -1.60 -11.25 9.15
C HIS A 41 -2.32 -12.53 9.56
N GLY A 42 -3.61 -12.64 9.26
CA GLY A 42 -4.40 -13.86 9.51
C GLY A 42 -3.83 -15.07 8.79
N LEU A 43 -3.58 -14.98 7.49
CA LEU A 43 -3.01 -16.07 6.70
C LEU A 43 -1.62 -16.47 7.20
N THR A 44 -0.77 -15.49 7.51
CA THR A 44 0.57 -15.73 8.08
C THR A 44 0.47 -16.47 9.41
N ALA A 45 -0.47 -16.08 10.27
CA ALA A 45 -0.68 -16.69 11.59
C ALA A 45 -1.27 -18.11 11.52
N LEU A 46 -1.97 -18.49 10.44
CA LEU A 46 -2.48 -19.85 10.26
C LEU A 46 -1.37 -20.87 10.01
N HIS A 47 -0.19 -20.44 9.54
CA HIS A 47 0.92 -21.32 9.18
C HIS A 47 0.46 -22.48 8.27
N LEU A 48 -0.39 -22.19 7.28
CA LEU A 48 -0.86 -23.21 6.34
C LEU A 48 0.32 -23.74 5.53
N GLU A 49 0.51 -25.06 5.59
CA GLU A 49 1.52 -25.74 4.78
C GLU A 49 1.23 -25.48 3.29
N GLY A 50 2.27 -25.14 2.53
CA GLY A 50 2.16 -24.78 1.11
C GLY A 50 2.02 -23.29 0.83
N ILE A 51 1.77 -22.41 1.82
CA ILE A 51 1.94 -20.96 1.60
C ILE A 51 3.43 -20.63 1.51
N LEU A 52 3.84 -19.99 0.41
CA LEU A 52 5.21 -19.60 0.15
C LEU A 52 5.47 -18.13 0.48
N ASP A 53 4.49 -17.26 0.21
CA ASP A 53 4.61 -15.83 0.47
C ASP A 53 3.24 -15.16 0.63
N VAL A 54 3.17 -14.11 1.44
CA VAL A 54 1.94 -13.33 1.72
C VAL A 54 2.29 -11.84 1.58
N CYS A 55 1.90 -11.25 0.47
CA CYS A 55 2.30 -9.90 0.07
C CYS A 55 1.10 -8.94 0.07
N PRO A 56 0.82 -8.24 1.18
CA PRO A 56 -0.19 -7.18 1.19
C PRO A 56 0.31 -5.95 0.41
N ALA A 57 -0.63 -5.28 -0.25
CA ALA A 57 -0.45 -3.98 -0.89
C ALA A 57 -1.55 -3.02 -0.40
N ASN A 58 -1.61 -1.80 -0.97
CA ASN A 58 -2.51 -0.74 -0.51
C ASN A 58 -3.98 -1.18 -0.35
N ALA A 59 -4.54 -1.87 -1.35
CA ALA A 59 -5.94 -2.30 -1.38
C ALA A 59 -6.09 -3.74 -1.89
N SER A 60 -5.00 -4.51 -1.89
CA SER A 60 -4.96 -5.86 -2.44
C SER A 60 -3.96 -6.74 -1.69
N LEU A 61 -4.03 -8.04 -1.96
CA LEU A 61 -3.19 -9.06 -1.36
C LEU A 61 -2.81 -10.07 -2.46
N LEU A 62 -1.52 -10.39 -2.55
CA LEU A 62 -1.03 -11.49 -3.35
C LEU A 62 -0.52 -12.59 -2.42
N VAL A 63 -1.04 -13.80 -2.58
CA VAL A 63 -0.58 -14.98 -1.84
C VAL A 63 0.05 -15.94 -2.84
N ARG A 64 1.33 -16.27 -2.63
CA ARG A 64 2.00 -17.33 -3.39
C ARG A 64 1.91 -18.64 -2.62
N PHE A 65 1.62 -19.72 -3.33
CA PHE A 65 1.47 -21.04 -2.72
C PHE A 65 1.97 -22.15 -3.65
N ASP A 66 2.31 -23.30 -3.06
CA ASP A 66 2.65 -24.53 -3.75
C ASP A 66 1.37 -25.37 -3.95
N PRO A 67 0.86 -25.50 -5.19
CA PRO A 67 -0.37 -26.22 -5.48
C PRO A 67 -0.26 -27.75 -5.30
N ASP A 68 0.96 -28.30 -5.24
CA ASP A 68 1.16 -29.73 -4.96
C ASP A 68 0.99 -30.04 -3.45
N VAL A 69 1.04 -29.00 -2.61
CA VAL A 69 0.93 -29.10 -1.14
C VAL A 69 -0.39 -28.53 -0.63
N LEU A 70 -0.83 -27.39 -1.18
CA LEU A 70 -2.03 -26.67 -0.74
C LEU A 70 -3.02 -26.54 -1.89
N ASP A 71 -4.22 -27.12 -1.70
CA ASP A 71 -5.31 -26.96 -2.65
C ASP A 71 -5.71 -25.48 -2.80
N ALA A 72 -5.82 -25.03 -4.04
CA ALA A 72 -6.10 -23.64 -4.38
C ALA A 72 -7.45 -23.17 -3.80
N GLU A 73 -8.51 -23.97 -3.95
CA GLU A 73 -9.83 -23.61 -3.44
C GLU A 73 -9.85 -23.63 -1.90
N HIS A 74 -9.05 -24.48 -1.25
CA HIS A 74 -8.84 -24.40 0.18
C HIS A 74 -8.20 -23.07 0.61
N LEU A 75 -7.10 -22.65 -0.03
CA LEU A 75 -6.47 -21.35 0.26
C LEU A 75 -7.47 -20.19 0.09
N LYS A 76 -8.22 -20.19 -1.01
CA LYS A 76 -9.23 -19.16 -1.29
C LYS A 76 -10.32 -19.14 -0.23
N ALA A 77 -10.85 -20.29 0.17
CA ALA A 77 -11.86 -20.40 1.22
C ALA A 77 -11.34 -19.82 2.56
N ARG A 78 -10.12 -20.18 2.96
CA ARG A 78 -9.49 -19.64 4.17
C ARG A 78 -9.31 -18.12 4.11
N THR A 79 -8.99 -17.60 2.93
CA THR A 79 -8.82 -16.15 2.72
C THR A 79 -10.16 -15.42 2.84
N ILE A 80 -11.24 -15.98 2.29
CA ILE A 80 -12.61 -15.44 2.42
C ILE A 80 -13.07 -15.45 3.89
N GLU A 81 -12.81 -16.53 4.62
CA GLU A 81 -13.16 -16.63 6.05
C GLU A 81 -12.49 -15.52 6.86
N LEU A 82 -11.20 -15.25 6.61
CA LEU A 82 -10.44 -14.19 7.28
C LEU A 82 -10.95 -12.80 6.90
N GLU A 83 -11.32 -12.58 5.62
CA GLU A 83 -11.92 -11.32 5.19
C GLU A 83 -13.24 -11.05 5.93
N GLN A 84 -14.12 -12.06 6.02
CA GLN A 84 -15.40 -11.96 6.72
C GLN A 84 -15.19 -11.60 8.20
N GLN A 85 -14.27 -12.29 8.87
CA GLN A 85 -13.91 -11.99 10.26
C GLN A 85 -13.37 -10.57 10.42
N ALA A 86 -12.54 -10.09 9.48
CA ALA A 86 -12.00 -8.74 9.50
C ALA A 86 -13.09 -7.67 9.35
N ARG A 87 -14.13 -7.95 8.55
CA ARG A 87 -15.28 -7.05 8.34
C ARG A 87 -16.26 -7.03 9.52
N GLU A 88 -16.42 -8.17 10.20
CA GLU A 88 -17.29 -8.29 11.38
C GLU A 88 -16.64 -7.75 12.67
N SER A 89 -15.32 -7.59 12.69
CA SER A 89 -14.61 -7.02 13.83
C SER A 89 -15.14 -5.62 14.17
N THR A 90 -15.37 -5.36 15.46
CA THR A 90 -15.72 -4.04 15.98
C THR A 90 -14.50 -3.26 16.48
N GLN A 91 -13.32 -3.89 16.47
CA GLN A 91 -12.08 -3.31 16.93
C GLN A 91 -11.07 -3.22 15.78
N HIS A 92 -10.94 -2.02 15.23
CA HIS A 92 -10.01 -1.70 14.14
C HIS A 92 -8.79 -0.95 14.67
N THR A 93 -8.10 -1.53 15.65
CA THR A 93 -6.88 -0.96 16.21
C THR A 93 -5.69 -1.77 15.78
N VAL A 94 -4.69 -1.11 15.19
CA VAL A 94 -3.42 -1.72 14.80
C VAL A 94 -2.32 -1.12 15.68
N GLU A 95 -1.42 -1.96 16.17
CA GLU A 95 -0.21 -1.49 16.85
C GLU A 95 0.67 -0.79 15.82
N THR A 96 0.86 0.52 16.00
CA THR A 96 1.59 1.36 15.04
C THR A 96 2.80 1.99 15.71
N ARG A 97 3.97 1.75 15.12
CA ARG A 97 5.21 2.46 15.47
C ARG A 97 5.27 3.80 14.72
N ILE A 98 5.64 4.85 15.44
CA ILE A 98 5.99 6.15 14.83
C ILE A 98 7.50 6.18 14.60
N ILE A 99 7.91 6.47 13.37
CA ILE A 99 9.31 6.64 12.98
C ILE A 99 9.46 8.06 12.44
N GLU A 100 10.33 8.85 13.06
CA GLU A 100 10.69 10.18 12.56
C GLU A 100 11.88 10.06 11.61
N VAL A 101 11.70 10.50 10.36
CA VAL A 101 12.73 10.47 9.33
C VAL A 101 13.14 11.91 9.02
N PRO A 102 14.38 12.34 9.31
CA PRO A 102 14.83 13.68 8.95
C PRO A 102 14.98 13.78 7.42
N VAL A 103 14.37 14.82 6.83
CA VAL A 103 14.40 15.06 5.39
C VAL A 103 15.15 16.37 5.12
N TRP A 104 16.20 16.30 4.31
CA TRP A 104 16.86 17.49 3.77
C TRP A 104 16.18 17.85 2.45
N TYR A 105 15.16 18.71 2.52
CA TYR A 105 14.51 19.23 1.31
C TYR A 105 15.53 20.01 0.46
N GLU A 106 15.44 19.84 -0.86
CA GLU A 106 16.34 20.46 -1.85
C GLU A 106 17.82 20.12 -1.64
N ASP A 107 18.14 18.92 -1.14
CA ASP A 107 19.52 18.49 -1.05
C ASP A 107 20.17 18.41 -2.45
N PRO A 108 21.48 18.71 -2.56
CA PRO A 108 22.15 18.80 -3.86
C PRO A 108 22.23 17.47 -4.61
N PHE A 109 22.18 16.33 -3.91
CA PHE A 109 22.31 15.01 -4.53
C PHE A 109 20.99 14.61 -5.20
N THR A 110 19.86 14.75 -4.50
CA THR A 110 18.54 14.50 -5.09
C THR A 110 18.23 15.53 -6.18
N ALA A 111 18.61 16.79 -5.99
CA ALA A 111 18.42 17.83 -7.02
C ALA A 111 19.15 17.52 -8.33
N GLU A 112 20.40 17.03 -8.26
CA GLU A 112 21.16 16.59 -9.43
C GLU A 112 20.46 15.43 -10.15
N VAL A 113 20.04 14.41 -9.40
CA VAL A 113 19.34 13.24 -9.97
C VAL A 113 18.02 13.65 -10.60
N ALA A 114 17.20 14.44 -9.90
CA ALA A 114 15.94 14.95 -10.43
C ALA A 114 16.15 15.72 -11.74
N GLN A 115 17.14 16.62 -11.79
CA GLN A 115 17.45 17.37 -13.01
C GLN A 115 17.79 16.45 -14.20
N ARG A 116 18.60 15.41 -13.97
CA ARG A 116 18.99 14.44 -15.01
C ARG A 116 17.79 13.66 -15.57
N PHE A 117 16.81 13.29 -14.73
CA PHE A 117 15.60 12.58 -15.18
C PHE A 117 14.57 13.52 -15.82
N ARG A 118 14.65 14.82 -15.53
CA ARG A 118 13.75 15.85 -16.08
C ARG A 118 14.15 16.33 -17.47
N GLU A 119 15.44 16.28 -17.81
CA GLU A 119 15.97 16.79 -19.08
C GLU A 119 15.27 16.14 -20.28
N GLY A 120 14.48 16.93 -21.01
CA GLY A 120 13.74 16.49 -22.20
C GLY A 120 12.37 15.86 -21.97
N TYR A 121 11.93 15.68 -20.70
CA TYR A 121 10.71 14.93 -20.37
C TYR A 121 9.76 15.60 -19.37
N HIS A 122 10.19 16.64 -18.64
CA HIS A 122 9.39 17.22 -17.56
C HIS A 122 8.23 18.12 -18.04
N GLN A 123 7.07 18.03 -17.36
CA GLN A 123 5.84 18.76 -17.69
C GLN A 123 5.93 20.28 -17.45
N ASP A 124 6.76 20.72 -16.51
CA ASP A 124 7.11 22.13 -16.24
C ASP A 124 8.63 22.30 -16.20
N PRO A 125 9.30 22.52 -17.35
CA PRO A 125 10.76 22.52 -17.44
C PRO A 125 11.42 23.73 -16.76
N SER A 126 10.63 24.74 -16.35
CA SER A 126 11.13 25.99 -15.76
C SER A 126 11.20 26.02 -14.23
N GLY A 127 10.49 25.10 -13.56
CA GLY A 127 10.45 25.01 -12.09
C GLY A 127 11.11 23.74 -11.56
N THR A 128 11.13 23.58 -10.24
CA THR A 128 11.52 22.33 -9.56
C THR A 128 10.31 21.37 -9.42
N ASP A 129 10.53 20.13 -8.98
CA ASP A 129 9.43 19.22 -8.63
C ASP A 129 8.58 19.77 -7.49
N LEU A 130 9.20 20.52 -6.55
CA LEU A 130 8.48 21.16 -5.45
C LEU A 130 7.60 22.31 -5.93
N ASP A 131 8.10 23.14 -6.86
CA ASP A 131 7.29 24.21 -7.48
C ASP A 131 6.12 23.61 -8.26
N TYR A 132 6.38 22.53 -9.01
CA TYR A 132 5.35 21.82 -9.74
C TYR A 132 4.30 21.24 -8.80
N ALA A 133 4.73 20.56 -7.73
CA ALA A 133 3.84 19.97 -6.73
C ALA A 133 2.97 21.02 -6.01
N ALA A 134 3.54 22.17 -5.65
CA ALA A 134 2.79 23.28 -5.07
C ALA A 134 1.69 23.78 -6.04
N LYS A 135 2.08 24.06 -7.29
CA LYS A 135 1.18 24.58 -8.33
C LYS A 135 0.01 23.65 -8.63
N VAL A 136 0.25 22.35 -8.81
CA VAL A 136 -0.84 21.40 -9.14
C VAL A 136 -1.78 21.13 -7.97
N ASN A 137 -1.33 21.36 -6.73
CA ASN A 137 -2.16 21.27 -5.53
C ASN A 137 -2.80 22.60 -5.12
N GLY A 138 -2.59 23.69 -5.88
CA GLY A 138 -3.15 25.01 -5.59
C GLY A 138 -2.55 25.66 -4.33
N LEU A 139 -1.30 25.34 -4.01
CA LEU A 139 -0.55 25.94 -2.90
C LEU A 139 0.21 27.19 -3.37
N ASP A 140 0.55 28.07 -2.43
CA ASP A 140 1.19 29.35 -2.70
C ASP A 140 2.60 29.18 -3.30
N ASP A 141 3.41 28.30 -2.69
CA ASP A 141 4.80 28.04 -3.09
C ASP A 141 5.33 26.69 -2.58
N ALA A 142 6.58 26.39 -2.94
CA ALA A 142 7.30 25.19 -2.49
C ALA A 142 7.43 25.10 -0.96
N ARG A 143 7.50 26.23 -0.24
CA ARG A 143 7.61 26.22 1.24
C ARG A 143 6.30 25.79 1.88
N GLU A 144 5.17 26.24 1.34
CA GLU A 144 3.88 25.74 1.79
C GLU A 144 3.77 24.23 1.54
N PHE A 145 4.16 23.75 0.35
CA PHE A 145 4.16 22.32 0.06
C PHE A 145 5.01 21.52 1.06
N ILE A 146 6.25 21.95 1.33
CA ILE A 146 7.13 21.31 2.32
C ILE A 146 6.45 21.25 3.69
N ARG A 147 5.89 22.37 4.16
CA ARG A 147 5.18 22.43 5.44
C ARG A 147 4.03 21.43 5.50
N ARG A 148 3.17 21.42 4.47
CA ARG A 148 2.01 20.51 4.35
C ARG A 148 2.44 19.03 4.29
N HIS A 149 3.59 18.74 3.67
CA HIS A 149 4.13 17.40 3.55
C HIS A 149 4.60 16.81 4.89
N HIS A 150 5.23 17.61 5.76
CA HIS A 150 5.79 17.09 7.02
C HIS A 150 4.94 17.40 8.26
N GLU A 151 3.90 18.23 8.17
CA GLU A 151 3.06 18.56 9.35
C GLU A 151 2.11 17.44 9.75
N SER A 152 1.96 16.41 8.91
CA SER A 152 1.12 15.25 9.16
C SER A 152 1.93 13.95 9.04
N PRO A 153 1.66 12.94 9.89
CA PRO A 153 2.29 11.64 9.75
C PRO A 153 1.82 10.93 8.48
N TRP A 154 2.71 10.13 7.91
CA TRP A 154 2.41 9.25 6.78
C TRP A 154 2.14 7.84 7.27
N LEU A 155 1.15 7.17 6.67
CA LEU A 155 0.89 5.76 6.90
C LEU A 155 1.64 4.93 5.84
N VAL A 156 2.46 3.99 6.28
CA VAL A 156 3.04 2.97 5.39
C VAL A 156 1.97 1.94 5.10
N SER A 157 1.39 2.00 3.91
CA SER A 157 0.30 1.12 3.49
C SER A 157 0.78 -0.12 2.75
N MET A 158 2.01 -0.12 2.22
CA MET A 158 2.67 -1.28 1.64
C MET A 158 4.19 -1.12 1.68
N VAL A 159 4.95 -2.18 1.42
CA VAL A 159 6.40 -2.08 1.19
C VAL A 159 6.72 -2.81 -0.12
N GLY A 160 7.37 -2.16 -1.08
CA GLY A 160 7.54 -2.75 -2.42
C GLY A 160 8.27 -1.85 -3.42
N PHE A 161 8.19 -2.17 -4.71
CA PHE A 161 8.99 -1.58 -5.81
C PHE A 161 10.49 -1.92 -5.73
N VAL A 162 11.16 -1.57 -4.64
CA VAL A 162 12.52 -2.00 -4.28
C VAL A 162 12.59 -2.35 -2.80
N ALA A 163 13.69 -2.99 -2.37
CA ALA A 163 13.84 -3.44 -0.99
C ALA A 163 13.69 -2.29 0.01
N GLY A 164 12.64 -2.36 0.84
CA GLY A 164 12.40 -1.46 1.95
C GLY A 164 11.77 -0.10 1.61
N LEU A 165 11.29 0.11 0.37
CA LEU A 165 10.56 1.33 0.03
C LEU A 165 9.11 1.24 0.57
N PRO A 166 8.69 2.17 1.45
CA PRO A 166 7.36 2.19 2.07
C PRO A 166 6.28 2.84 1.19
#